data_AF-A0A956E6X8-F1
#
_entry.id   AF-A0A956E6X8-F1
#
_cell.length_a   1.000
_cell.length_b   1.000
_cell.length_c   1.000
_cell.angle_alpha   90.00
_cell.angle_beta   90.00
_cell.angle_gamma   90.00
#
_symmetry.space_group_name_H-M   'P 1'
#
loop_
_entity.id
_entity.type
_entity.pdbx_description
1 polymer ?
#
loop_
_entity_poly.entity_id
_entity_poly.type
_entity_poly.pdbx_seq_one_letter_code
_entity_poly.pdbx_strand_id
1 'polypeptide(L)'
;MTEFSDRSPGLNLFEGFGIELEYMIVDRANLAVRPLCDRLFEAATGRAEVEVDRGAISWSNELALHVVELKTSRPAGALTALASKFQEEIVAIEALLAPLGARLMPTAMHPWMDPLKETRLWPHEQNDIYRAFDRLFGCKGHGWSNL
;
A
#
# COMPACT_ATOMS: atom_id res chain seq x y z
N MET A 1 -31.43 -27.33 -13.90
CA MET A 1 -31.31 -26.62 -12.60
C MET A 1 -30.36 -27.45 -11.75
N THR A 2 -29.07 -27.11 -11.80
CA THR A 2 -28.05 -27.61 -10.87
C THR A 2 -26.87 -26.65 -10.96
N GLU A 3 -26.95 -25.57 -10.20
CA GLU A 3 -25.80 -24.71 -9.90
C GLU A 3 -24.89 -25.49 -8.95
N PHE A 4 -23.78 -25.99 -9.48
CA PHE A 4 -22.68 -26.43 -8.62
C PHE A 4 -21.94 -25.17 -8.17
N SER A 5 -22.18 -24.82 -6.91
CA SER A 5 -21.44 -23.83 -6.14
C SER A 5 -19.92 -24.05 -6.27
N ASP A 6 -19.25 -23.20 -7.06
CA ASP A 6 -17.79 -23.05 -7.08
C ASP A 6 -17.32 -22.33 -5.81
N ARG A 7 -17.49 -22.98 -4.66
CA ARG A 7 -16.84 -22.56 -3.43
C ARG A 7 -15.56 -23.37 -3.33
N SER A 8 -14.42 -22.71 -3.58
CA SER A 8 -13.14 -23.20 -3.11
C SER A 8 -13.29 -23.61 -1.63
N PRO A 9 -12.85 -24.81 -1.22
CA PRO A 9 -13.03 -25.25 0.16
C PRO A 9 -12.47 -24.19 1.10
N GLY A 10 -13.29 -23.73 2.03
CA GLY A 10 -12.89 -22.70 3.00
C GLY A 10 -11.70 -23.17 3.81
N LEU A 11 -10.84 -22.23 4.19
CA LEU A 11 -9.67 -22.50 5.03
C LEU A 11 -10.11 -22.88 6.45
N ASN A 12 -9.43 -23.85 7.07
CA ASN A 12 -9.64 -24.12 8.50
C ASN A 12 -8.90 -23.08 9.36
N LEU A 13 -9.14 -23.13 10.67
CA LEU A 13 -8.41 -22.31 11.63
C LEU A 13 -6.91 -22.57 11.50
N PHE A 14 -6.13 -21.49 11.50
CA PHE A 14 -4.66 -21.48 11.41
C PHE A 14 -4.07 -21.97 10.07
N GLU A 15 -4.87 -22.08 9.01
CA GLU A 15 -4.40 -22.44 7.65
C GLU A 15 -4.37 -21.25 6.67
N GLY A 16 -4.86 -20.08 7.09
CA GLY A 16 -4.85 -18.87 6.29
C GLY A 16 -3.63 -17.99 6.56
N PHE A 17 -3.01 -17.51 5.50
CA PHE A 17 -1.92 -16.54 5.54
C PHE A 17 -2.40 -15.18 5.02
N GLY A 18 -2.16 -14.12 5.80
CA GLY A 18 -2.27 -12.73 5.34
C GLY A 18 -0.87 -12.13 5.31
N ILE A 19 -0.52 -11.47 4.21
CA ILE A 19 0.78 -10.79 4.05
C ILE A 19 0.50 -9.37 3.59
N GLU A 20 1.24 -8.44 4.19
CA GLU A 20 1.17 -7.00 3.92
C GLU A 20 2.61 -6.50 3.72
N LEU A 21 2.80 -5.66 2.70
CA LEU A 21 4.07 -5.02 2.37
C LEU A 21 3.79 -3.54 2.11
N GLU A 22 4.38 -2.68 2.91
CA GLU A 22 4.32 -1.25 2.67
C GLU A 22 5.59 -0.77 1.96
N TYR A 23 5.43 0.18 1.05
CA TYR A 23 6.53 0.82 0.35
C TYR A 23 6.35 2.33 0.35
N MET A 24 7.46 3.03 0.57
CA MET A 24 7.51 4.47 0.35
C MET A 24 7.65 4.78 -1.14
N ILE A 25 6.90 5.76 -1.60
CA ILE A 25 7.00 6.37 -2.92
C ILE A 25 7.98 7.52 -2.82
N VAL A 26 9.01 7.46 -3.66
CA VAL A 26 10.11 8.42 -3.67
C VAL A 26 10.40 8.93 -5.07
N ASP A 27 11.10 10.05 -5.16
CA ASP A 27 11.59 10.60 -6.40
C ASP A 27 12.60 9.65 -7.03
N ARG A 28 12.50 9.45 -8.35
CA ARG A 28 13.34 8.49 -9.05
C ARG A 28 14.82 8.88 -9.08
N ALA A 29 15.13 10.17 -9.07
CA ALA A 29 16.48 10.67 -9.27
C ALA A 29 17.24 10.85 -7.95
N ASN A 30 16.56 11.31 -6.90
CA ASN A 30 17.21 11.66 -5.64
C ASN A 30 16.65 10.93 -4.42
N LEU A 31 15.64 10.07 -4.61
CA LEU A 31 14.95 9.31 -3.58
C LEU A 31 14.25 10.16 -2.51
N ALA A 32 14.09 11.48 -2.68
CA ALA A 32 13.29 12.29 -1.76
C ALA A 32 11.83 11.81 -1.75
N VAL A 33 11.17 11.89 -0.60
CA VAL A 33 9.80 11.40 -0.42
C VAL A 33 8.82 12.10 -1.36
N ARG A 34 7.93 11.33 -2.01
CA ARG A 34 6.92 11.84 -2.92
C ARG A 34 5.53 11.40 -2.45
N PRO A 35 4.73 12.31 -1.86
CA PRO A 35 3.39 12.00 -1.36
C PRO A 35 2.40 11.90 -2.52
N LEU A 36 2.39 10.74 -3.19
CA LEU A 36 1.69 10.49 -4.45
C LEU A 36 0.85 9.20 -4.44
N CYS A 37 0.59 8.58 -3.28
CA CYS A 37 -0.17 7.33 -3.22
C CYS A 37 -1.59 7.50 -3.80
N ASP A 38 -2.24 8.64 -3.56
CA ASP A 38 -3.53 8.96 -4.16
C ASP A 38 -3.48 9.06 -5.70
N ARG A 39 -2.40 9.65 -6.25
CA ARG A 39 -2.17 9.74 -7.70
C ARG A 39 -1.83 8.39 -8.32
N LEU A 40 -1.16 7.52 -7.57
CA LEU A 40 -0.95 6.12 -7.99
C LEU A 40 -2.31 5.40 -8.14
N PHE A 41 -3.22 5.57 -7.17
CA PHE A 41 -4.54 4.93 -7.23
C PHE A 41 -5.44 5.50 -8.32
N GLU A 42 -5.39 6.81 -8.53
CA GLU A 42 -6.07 7.47 -9.65
C GLU A 42 -5.52 6.97 -11.01
N ALA A 43 -4.20 6.80 -11.14
CA ALA A 43 -3.59 6.26 -12.35
C ALA A 43 -3.99 4.80 -12.61
N ALA A 44 -4.23 4.02 -11.55
CA ALA A 44 -4.62 2.61 -11.64
C ALA A 44 -6.12 2.40 -11.95
N THR A 45 -6.98 3.28 -11.44
CA THR A 45 -8.44 3.06 -11.46
C THR A 45 -9.22 4.11 -12.24
N GLY A 46 -8.61 5.25 -12.55
CA GLY A 46 -9.27 6.41 -13.15
C GLY A 46 -10.15 7.21 -12.19
N ARG A 47 -10.15 6.89 -10.89
CA ARG A 47 -10.96 7.54 -9.84
C ARG A 47 -10.18 7.65 -8.53
N ALA A 48 -10.65 8.52 -7.63
CA ALA A 48 -10.06 8.68 -6.31
C ALA A 48 -10.56 7.55 -5.39
N GLU A 49 -9.69 6.57 -5.11
CA GLU A 49 -9.98 5.43 -4.23
C GLU A 49 -9.06 5.43 -3.02
N VAL A 50 -9.44 4.63 -2.02
CA VAL A 50 -8.61 4.25 -0.86
C VAL A 50 -8.03 2.84 -0.98
N GLU A 51 -8.57 2.04 -1.91
CA GLU A 51 -8.13 0.68 -2.19
C GLU A 51 -8.23 0.37 -3.68
N VAL A 52 -7.28 -0.41 -4.21
CA VAL A 52 -7.26 -0.91 -5.58
C VAL A 52 -7.26 -2.44 -5.54
N ASP A 53 -8.35 -3.07 -5.99
CA ASP A 53 -8.45 -4.53 -6.12
C ASP A 53 -7.69 -4.99 -7.37
N ARG A 54 -6.69 -5.85 -7.17
CA ARG A 54 -5.86 -6.46 -8.22
C ARG A 54 -6.00 -8.00 -8.23
N GLY A 55 -7.10 -8.51 -7.67
CA GLY A 55 -7.47 -9.91 -7.64
C GLY A 55 -6.95 -10.64 -6.42
N ALA A 56 -5.70 -11.12 -6.47
CA ALA A 56 -5.11 -11.86 -5.35
C ALA A 56 -4.43 -10.95 -4.32
N ILE A 57 -3.98 -9.79 -4.77
CA ILE A 57 -3.37 -8.72 -4.00
C ILE A 57 -4.23 -7.48 -4.18
N SER A 58 -4.36 -6.67 -3.14
CA SER A 58 -4.96 -5.34 -3.21
C SER A 58 -3.91 -4.31 -2.81
N TRP A 59 -4.05 -3.08 -3.28
CA TRP A 59 -3.27 -1.95 -2.80
C TRP A 59 -4.14 -1.08 -1.92
N SER A 60 -3.64 -0.60 -0.79
CA SER A 60 -4.40 0.26 0.10
C SER A 60 -3.60 1.46 0.56
N ASN A 61 -4.31 2.55 0.89
CA ASN A 61 -3.65 3.71 1.44
C ASN A 61 -3.21 3.44 2.88
N GLU A 62 -2.22 4.19 3.32
CA GLU A 62 -1.82 4.22 4.72
C GLU A 62 -1.97 5.61 5.32
N LEU A 63 -1.64 5.73 6.61
CA LEU A 63 -1.60 7.01 7.33
C LEU A 63 -0.85 8.10 6.54
N ALA A 64 0.30 7.75 5.97
CA ALA A 64 1.16 8.68 5.24
C ALA A 64 0.94 8.59 3.72
N LEU A 65 0.72 9.73 3.08
CA LEU A 65 0.39 9.86 1.66
C LEU A 65 1.52 9.40 0.72
N HIS A 66 2.74 9.27 1.23
CA HIS A 66 3.86 8.69 0.48
C HIS A 66 4.02 7.18 0.67
N VAL A 67 3.15 6.53 1.42
CA VAL A 67 3.18 5.07 1.62
C VAL A 67 2.05 4.43 0.84
N VAL A 68 2.37 3.34 0.14
CA VAL A 68 1.40 2.41 -0.44
C VAL A 68 1.56 1.06 0.23
N GLU A 69 0.46 0.46 0.66
CA GLU A 69 0.41 -0.91 1.15
C GLU A 69 -0.01 -1.84 0.02
N LEU A 70 0.64 -2.99 -0.10
CA LEU A 70 0.18 -4.14 -0.86
C LEU A 70 -0.20 -5.23 0.14
N LYS A 71 -1.38 -5.82 -0.01
CA LYS A 71 -1.86 -6.88 0.89
C LYS A 71 -2.52 -8.01 0.14
N THR A 72 -2.50 -9.21 0.70
CA THR A 72 -3.37 -10.30 0.20
C THR A 72 -4.84 -9.87 0.32
N SER A 73 -5.60 -9.90 -0.78
CA SER A 73 -7.01 -9.47 -0.78
C SER A 73 -7.92 -10.37 0.07
N ARG A 74 -7.50 -11.62 0.26
CA ARG A 74 -8.13 -12.64 1.13
C ARG A 74 -7.03 -13.51 1.73
N PRO A 75 -7.28 -14.20 2.87
CA PRO A 75 -6.34 -15.17 3.40
C PRO A 75 -5.96 -16.20 2.33
N ALA A 76 -4.66 -16.37 2.09
CA ALA A 76 -4.12 -17.35 1.16
C ALA A 76 -4.00 -18.70 1.86
N GLY A 77 -4.28 -19.80 1.15
CA GLY A 77 -4.09 -21.16 1.70
C GLY A 77 -2.63 -21.65 1.68
N ALA A 78 -1.73 -20.89 1.06
CA ALA A 78 -0.31 -21.21 1.02
C ALA A 78 0.53 -19.95 0.78
N LEU A 79 1.77 -19.94 1.28
CA LEU A 79 2.76 -18.89 1.01
C LEU A 79 3.40 -19.02 -0.37
N THR A 80 3.40 -20.24 -0.94
CA THR A 80 3.90 -20.50 -2.29
C THR A 80 3.13 -19.65 -3.31
N ALA A 81 3.86 -19.04 -4.24
CA ALA A 81 3.39 -18.09 -5.24
C ALA A 81 2.95 -16.70 -4.72
N LEU A 82 2.89 -16.42 -3.41
CA LEU A 82 2.65 -15.06 -2.94
C LEU A 82 3.79 -14.12 -3.35
N ALA A 83 5.04 -14.56 -3.21
CA ALA A 83 6.20 -13.76 -3.60
C ALA A 83 6.15 -13.30 -5.07
N SER A 84 5.78 -14.18 -6.00
CA SER A 84 5.65 -13.81 -7.41
C SER A 84 4.47 -12.86 -7.65
N LYS A 85 3.35 -13.07 -6.96
CA LYS A 85 2.17 -12.17 -7.04
C LYS A 85 2.49 -10.76 -6.53
N PHE A 86 3.16 -10.64 -5.39
CA PHE A 86 3.63 -9.34 -4.91
C PHE A 86 4.63 -8.70 -5.87
N GLN A 87 5.53 -9.49 -6.45
CA GLN A 87 6.50 -8.98 -7.43
C GLN A 87 5.83 -8.45 -8.70
N GLU A 88 4.77 -9.10 -9.20
CA GLU A 88 3.96 -8.62 -10.32
C GLU A 88 3.33 -7.25 -10.01
N GLU A 89 2.81 -7.08 -8.79
CA GLU A 89 2.20 -5.83 -8.35
C GLU A 89 3.22 -4.71 -8.12
N ILE A 90 4.41 -5.03 -7.60
CA ILE A 90 5.54 -4.08 -7.51
C ILE A 90 5.92 -3.57 -8.91
N VAL A 91 5.96 -4.46 -9.92
CA VAL A 91 6.25 -4.09 -11.31
C VAL A 91 5.15 -3.18 -11.88
N ALA A 92 3.89 -3.50 -11.59
CA ALA A 92 2.75 -2.69 -12.02
C ALA A 92 2.78 -1.27 -11.40
N ILE A 93 3.07 -1.18 -10.10
CA ILE A 93 3.21 0.11 -9.40
C ILE A 93 4.39 0.91 -9.96
N GLU A 94 5.56 0.29 -10.15
CA GLU A 94 6.72 0.95 -10.76
C GLU A 94 6.41 1.52 -12.15
N ALA A 95 5.65 0.80 -12.97
CA ALA A 95 5.23 1.27 -14.29
C ALA A 95 4.31 2.51 -14.21
N LEU A 96 3.41 2.55 -13.22
CA LEU A 96 2.52 3.70 -12.99
C LEU A 96 3.25 4.90 -12.36
N LEU A 97 4.26 4.67 -11.53
CA LEU A 97 5.07 5.71 -10.90
C LEU A 97 6.11 6.32 -11.85
N ALA A 98 6.61 5.55 -12.82
CA ALA A 98 7.59 6.00 -13.80
C ALA A 98 7.22 7.32 -14.51
N PRO A 99 6.02 7.50 -15.10
CA PRO A 99 5.64 8.77 -15.72
C PRO A 99 5.49 9.93 -14.73
N LEU A 100 5.32 9.66 -13.44
CA LEU A 100 5.29 10.66 -12.37
C LEU A 100 6.68 11.07 -11.87
N GLY A 101 7.74 10.49 -12.45
CA GLY A 101 9.12 10.66 -12.01
C GLY A 101 9.39 10.04 -10.64
N ALA A 102 8.58 9.05 -10.24
CA ALA A 102 8.64 8.40 -8.93
C ALA A 102 9.01 6.91 -9.06
N ARG A 103 9.28 6.29 -7.93
CA ARG A 103 9.58 4.85 -7.77
C ARG A 103 9.30 4.39 -6.35
N LEU A 104 9.29 3.08 -6.12
CA LEU A 104 9.26 2.51 -4.78
C LEU A 104 10.66 2.50 -4.16
N MET A 105 10.73 2.73 -2.85
CA MET A 105 11.96 2.65 -2.08
C MET A 105 12.17 1.22 -1.53
N PRO A 106 13.31 0.57 -1.77
CA PRO A 106 13.53 -0.83 -1.37
C PRO A 106 14.05 -0.97 0.08
N THR A 107 13.66 -0.08 1.00
CA THR A 107 14.11 -0.08 2.41
C THR A 107 12.92 0.10 3.35
N ALA A 108 13.02 -0.46 4.56
CA ALA A 108 11.98 -0.31 5.58
C ALA A 108 11.85 1.16 6.05
N MET A 109 12.98 1.84 6.25
CA MET A 109 13.00 3.24 6.67
C MET A 109 13.68 4.11 5.62
N HIS A 110 13.17 5.33 5.44
CA HIS A 110 13.82 6.33 4.61
C HIS A 110 15.00 6.95 5.37
N PRO A 111 16.25 6.83 4.86
CA PRO A 111 17.47 7.13 5.60
C PRO A 111 17.69 8.61 5.91
N TRP A 112 17.10 9.54 5.16
CA TRP A 112 17.31 10.99 5.33
C TRP A 112 16.05 11.86 5.20
N MET A 113 14.87 11.24 5.32
CA MET A 113 13.62 12.02 5.34
C MET A 113 13.60 12.82 6.64
N ASP A 114 13.15 14.07 6.58
CA ASP A 114 12.75 14.86 7.74
C ASP A 114 11.22 14.73 7.91
N PRO A 115 10.73 13.80 8.75
CA PRO A 115 9.31 13.50 8.81
C PRO A 115 8.49 14.63 9.45
N LEU A 116 9.13 15.54 10.19
CA LEU A 116 8.43 16.71 10.73
C LEU A 116 8.07 17.72 9.63
N LYS A 117 8.80 17.72 8.51
CA LYS A 117 8.61 18.65 7.39
C LYS A 117 7.98 17.99 6.18
N GLU A 118 8.28 16.74 5.94
CA GLU A 118 7.98 16.05 4.67
C GLU A 118 6.76 15.14 4.76
N THR A 119 6.38 14.68 5.96
CA THR A 119 5.19 13.83 6.12
C THR A 119 3.92 14.58 5.77
N ARG A 120 3.16 13.98 4.86
CA ARG A 120 1.79 14.40 4.56
C ARG A 120 0.86 13.26 4.90
N LEU A 121 -0.16 13.52 5.71
CA LEU A 121 -1.16 12.52 6.03
C LEU A 121 -2.09 12.30 4.83
N TRP A 122 -2.67 11.11 4.74
CA TRP A 122 -3.69 10.80 3.74
C TRP A 122 -4.86 11.80 3.82
N PRO A 123 -5.19 12.50 2.72
CA PRO A 123 -6.14 13.60 2.78
C PRO A 123 -7.59 13.18 2.51
N HIS A 124 -7.83 11.96 2.00
CA HIS A 124 -9.13 11.53 1.46
C HIS A 124 -10.00 10.79 2.51
N GLU A 125 -10.87 9.86 2.09
CA GLU A 125 -11.74 9.13 3.00
C GLU A 125 -10.97 8.50 4.17
N GLN A 126 -11.63 8.32 5.31
CA GLN A 126 -11.04 7.85 6.59
C GLN A 126 -10.06 8.82 7.29
N ASN A 127 -9.86 10.03 6.76
CA ASN A 127 -9.02 11.07 7.37
C ASN A 127 -9.43 11.44 8.81
N ASP A 128 -10.69 11.26 9.22
CA ASP A 128 -11.11 11.48 10.61
C ASP A 128 -10.36 10.58 11.60
N ILE A 129 -10.08 9.32 11.21
CA ILE A 129 -9.29 8.38 12.00
C ILE A 129 -7.85 8.87 12.08
N TYR A 130 -7.23 9.19 10.94
CA TYR A 130 -5.84 9.65 10.89
C TYR A 130 -5.62 10.99 11.62
N ARG A 131 -6.59 11.92 11.57
CA ARG A 131 -6.57 13.16 12.38
C ARG A 131 -6.70 12.87 13.86
N ALA A 132 -7.52 11.90 14.25
CA ALA A 132 -7.64 11.52 15.64
C ALA A 132 -6.32 10.92 16.16
N PHE A 133 -5.68 10.05 15.37
CA PHE A 133 -4.35 9.52 15.66
C PHE A 133 -3.30 10.64 15.77
N ASP A 134 -3.20 11.52 14.78
CA ASP A 134 -2.22 12.62 14.79
C ASP A 134 -2.43 13.57 15.98
N ARG A 135 -3.68 13.87 16.34
CA ARG A 135 -4.00 14.68 17.52
C ARG A 135 -3.55 14.03 18.83
N LEU A 136 -3.68 12.71 18.95
CA LEU A 136 -3.36 11.97 20.18
C LEU A 136 -1.87 11.65 20.31
N PHE A 137 -1.21 11.37 19.19
CA PHE A 137 0.13 10.78 19.18
C PHE A 137 1.18 11.60 18.42
N GLY A 138 0.79 12.65 17.70
CA GLY A 138 1.70 13.47 16.90
C GLY A 138 2.43 12.66 15.85
N CYS A 139 1.69 12.13 14.87
CA CYS A 139 2.08 11.09 13.91
C CYS A 139 3.07 11.57 12.83
N LYS A 140 4.08 12.36 13.22
CA LYS A 140 5.08 12.99 12.36
C LYS A 140 6.50 12.53 12.66
N GLY A 141 6.69 11.66 13.66
CA GLY A 141 7.98 11.05 13.95
C GLY A 141 8.31 9.93 12.97
N HIS A 142 9.59 9.52 12.91
CA HIS A 142 10.01 8.44 12.02
C HIS A 142 9.19 7.16 12.21
N GLY A 143 8.85 6.77 13.44
CA GLY A 143 8.03 5.58 13.72
C GLY A 143 6.56 5.66 13.31
N TRP A 144 6.10 6.79 12.74
CA TRP A 144 4.77 6.94 12.14
C TRP A 144 4.83 7.22 10.64
N SER A 145 5.94 7.77 10.18
CA SER A 145 6.11 8.28 8.80
C SER A 145 6.99 7.39 7.94
N ASN A 146 7.58 6.36 8.53
CA ASN A 146 8.29 5.25 7.90
C ASN A 146 7.59 3.96 8.31
N LEU A 147 7.88 2.84 7.61
CA LEU A 147 7.53 1.52 8.13
C LEU A 147 8.27 1.23 9.44
#